data_AF-X0WT48-F1
#
_entry.id   AF-X0WT48-F1
#
_cell.length_a   1.000
_cell.length_b   1.000
_cell.length_c   1.000
_cell.angle_alpha   90.00
_cell.angle_beta   90.00
_cell.angle_gamma   90.00
#
_symmetry.space_group_name_H-M   'P 1'
#
loop_
_entity.id
_entity.type
_entity.pdbx_description
1 polymer ?
#
loop_
_entity_poly.entity_id
_entity_poly.type
_entity_poly.pdbx_seq_one_letter_code
_entity_poly.pdbx_strand_id
1 'polypeptide(L)'
;MAPYNLDGNKDKWLSMKFKEECAEKLLAVLQKYAPNMTKEKVMWWNMTTPADIENKFANMIQGSIKQGAYDSLQMGYNRPNEECPNHRTPIKNLYIGGASSYPGGLVIFGAGYGTANVVAEDLGVDKWWPEPEHVIAARAKGMPL
;
A
#
# COMPACT_ATOMS: atom_id res chain seq x y z
N MET A 1 2.35 3.54 -8.06
CA MET A 1 1.44 2.82 -8.98
C MET A 1 2.28 1.95 -9.91
N ALA A 2 1.75 0.83 -10.39
CA ALA A 2 2.45 -0.05 -11.32
C ALA A 2 1.83 0.16 -12.72
N PRO A 3 2.47 0.94 -13.61
CA PRO A 3 1.91 1.24 -14.91
C PRO A 3 1.95 -0.03 -15.78
N TYR A 4 0.81 -0.70 -15.88
CA TYR A 4 0.67 -1.90 -16.72
C TYR A 4 0.08 -1.57 -18.10
N ASN A 5 -0.49 -0.37 -18.27
CA ASN A 5 -1.11 0.07 -19.52
C ASN A 5 -0.17 0.92 -20.39
N LEU A 6 1.10 0.54 -20.49
CA LEU A 6 2.13 1.34 -21.19
C LEU A 6 1.87 1.44 -22.71
N ASP A 7 1.24 0.42 -23.30
CA ASP A 7 0.89 0.37 -24.73
C ASP A 7 -0.63 0.33 -24.96
N GLY A 8 -1.43 0.75 -23.96
CA GLY A 8 -2.90 0.74 -24.07
C GLY A 8 -3.57 -0.63 -23.97
N ASN A 9 -2.81 -1.71 -23.73
CA ASN A 9 -3.34 -3.08 -23.60
C ASN A 9 -2.89 -3.76 -22.30
N LYS A 10 -3.87 -4.05 -21.43
CA LYS A 10 -3.65 -4.76 -20.15
C LYS A 10 -3.74 -6.29 -20.25
N ASP A 11 -4.30 -6.83 -21.32
CA ASP A 11 -4.59 -8.26 -21.47
C ASP A 11 -3.32 -9.11 -21.48
N LYS A 12 -2.21 -8.53 -21.93
CA LYS A 12 -0.89 -9.16 -21.84
C LYS A 12 -0.53 -9.56 -20.42
N TRP A 13 -0.90 -8.75 -19.41
CA TRP A 13 -0.65 -9.05 -18.00
C TRP A 13 -1.54 -10.19 -17.47
N LEU A 14 -2.70 -10.41 -18.08
CA LEU A 14 -3.60 -11.50 -17.71
C LEU A 14 -3.22 -12.83 -18.40
N SER A 15 -2.40 -12.78 -19.46
CA SER A 15 -1.94 -13.97 -20.18
C SER A 15 -1.06 -14.87 -19.31
N MET A 16 -1.45 -16.14 -19.18
CA MET A 16 -0.66 -17.15 -18.48
C MET A 16 0.73 -17.34 -19.11
N LYS A 17 0.82 -17.33 -20.44
CA LYS A 17 2.10 -17.40 -21.15
C LYS A 17 3.04 -16.27 -20.76
N PHE A 18 2.52 -15.04 -20.68
CA PHE A 18 3.35 -13.89 -20.30
C PHE A 18 3.81 -13.99 -18.83
N LYS A 19 2.93 -14.44 -17.92
CA LYS A 19 3.29 -14.70 -16.52
C LYS A 19 4.38 -15.76 -16.39
N GLU A 20 4.32 -16.83 -17.18
CA GLU A 20 5.36 -17.87 -17.22
C GLU A 20 6.69 -17.32 -17.74
N GLU A 21 6.70 -16.56 -18.85
CA GLU A 21 7.90 -15.91 -19.38
C GLU A 21 8.55 -14.97 -18.34
N CYS A 22 7.73 -14.24 -17.57
CA CYS A 22 8.21 -13.41 -16.46
C CYS A 22 8.79 -14.27 -15.32
N ALA A 23 8.14 -15.37 -14.96
CA ALA A 23 8.62 -16.27 -13.91
C ALA A 23 9.97 -16.88 -14.26
N GLU A 24 10.16 -17.31 -15.52
CA GLU A 24 11.43 -17.86 -16.00
C GLU A 24 12.55 -16.82 -15.98
N LYS A 25 12.26 -15.55 -16.35
CA LYS A 25 13.23 -14.44 -16.23
C LYS A 25 13.62 -14.18 -14.77
N LEU A 26 12.66 -14.18 -13.85
CA LEU A 26 12.92 -13.99 -12.42
C LEU A 26 13.74 -15.15 -11.84
N LEU A 27 13.43 -16.40 -12.24
CA LEU A 27 14.22 -17.57 -11.85
C LEU A 27 15.65 -17.49 -12.38
N ALA A 28 15.85 -17.08 -13.63
CA ALA A 28 17.18 -16.88 -14.20
C ALA A 28 17.99 -15.80 -13.45
N VAL A 29 17.34 -14.76 -12.92
CA VAL A 29 17.99 -13.78 -12.04
C VAL A 29 18.35 -14.42 -10.69
N LEU A 30 17.41 -15.15 -10.07
CA LEU A 30 17.65 -15.84 -8.81
C LEU A 30 18.83 -16.83 -8.91
N GLN A 31 18.93 -17.55 -10.02
CA GLN A 31 20.01 -18.52 -10.28
C GLN A 31 21.41 -17.91 -10.27
N LYS A 32 21.56 -16.62 -10.57
CA LYS A 32 22.85 -15.92 -10.46
C LYS A 32 23.36 -15.87 -9.01
N TYR A 33 22.44 -15.86 -8.05
CA TYR A 33 22.74 -15.78 -6.61
C TYR A 33 22.53 -17.11 -5.88
N ALA A 34 21.66 -17.97 -6.40
CA ALA A 34 21.36 -19.30 -5.88
C ALA A 34 21.39 -20.34 -7.03
N PRO A 35 22.58 -20.77 -7.50
CA PRO A 35 22.71 -21.61 -8.69
C PRO A 35 22.02 -22.97 -8.59
N ASN A 36 21.79 -23.44 -7.37
CA ASN A 36 21.08 -24.67 -7.08
C ASN A 36 19.55 -24.56 -7.25
N MET A 37 18.98 -23.36 -7.45
CA MET A 37 17.54 -23.14 -7.69
C MET A 37 17.23 -23.34 -9.18
N THR A 38 17.03 -24.59 -9.59
CA THR A 38 16.68 -24.93 -10.98
C THR A 38 15.18 -25.08 -11.19
N LYS A 39 14.71 -25.04 -12.44
CA LYS A 39 13.28 -25.15 -12.78
C LYS A 39 12.68 -26.47 -12.27
N GLU A 40 13.47 -27.54 -12.27
CA GLU A 40 13.08 -28.88 -11.81
C GLU A 40 12.83 -28.92 -10.29
N LYS A 41 13.35 -27.95 -9.53
CA LYS A 41 13.08 -27.82 -8.09
C LYS A 41 11.88 -26.94 -7.77
N VAL A 42 11.27 -26.32 -8.78
CA VAL A 42 10.05 -25.53 -8.61
C VAL A 42 8.85 -26.44 -8.78
N MET A 43 8.16 -26.76 -7.68
CA MET A 43 6.93 -27.54 -7.72
C MET A 43 5.78 -26.76 -8.39
N TRP A 44 5.66 -25.47 -8.05
CA TRP A 44 4.63 -24.59 -8.57
C TRP A 44 5.04 -23.13 -8.41
N TRP A 45 4.50 -22.26 -9.25
CA TRP A 45 4.61 -20.81 -9.13
C TRP A 45 3.25 -20.16 -9.30
N ASN A 46 3.05 -19.06 -8.58
CA ASN A 46 1.90 -18.19 -8.72
C ASN A 46 2.40 -16.77 -8.94
N MET A 47 1.97 -16.14 -10.03
CA MET A 47 2.33 -14.77 -10.36
C MET A 47 1.09 -13.90 -10.33
N THR A 48 1.14 -12.87 -9.49
CA THR A 48 0.12 -11.82 -9.41
C THR A 48 0.66 -10.57 -10.09
N THR A 49 0.00 -10.16 -11.17
CA THR A 49 0.33 -8.95 -11.94
C THR A 49 -0.46 -7.74 -11.44
N PRO A 50 -0.05 -6.51 -11.81
CA PRO A 50 -0.83 -5.32 -11.49
C PRO A 50 -2.30 -5.39 -11.97
N ALA A 51 -2.57 -6.01 -13.12
CA ALA A 51 -3.92 -6.24 -13.62
C ALA A 51 -4.71 -7.24 -12.76
N ASP A 52 -4.05 -8.30 -12.27
CA ASP A 52 -4.69 -9.23 -11.32
C ASP A 52 -5.04 -8.53 -10.00
N ILE A 53 -4.18 -7.64 -9.51
CA ILE A 53 -4.43 -6.86 -8.29
C ILE A 53 -5.67 -6.00 -8.44
N GLU A 54 -5.76 -5.24 -9.53
CA GLU A 54 -6.93 -4.38 -9.80
C GLU A 54 -8.21 -5.19 -10.02
N ASN A 55 -8.13 -6.34 -10.70
CA ASN A 55 -9.26 -7.25 -10.85
C ASN A 55 -9.74 -7.83 -9.51
N LYS A 56 -8.82 -8.08 -8.57
CA LYS A 56 -9.14 -8.60 -7.23
C LYS A 56 -9.64 -7.51 -6.28
N PHE A 57 -9.07 -6.31 -6.39
CA PHE A 57 -9.33 -5.20 -5.49
C PHE A 57 -9.62 -3.94 -6.31
N ALA A 58 -10.92 -3.63 -6.48
CA ALA A 58 -11.38 -2.51 -7.30
C ALA A 58 -10.80 -1.14 -6.88
N ASN A 59 -10.37 -0.99 -5.62
CA ASN A 59 -9.75 0.23 -5.11
C ASN A 59 -8.22 0.28 -5.29
N MET A 60 -7.58 -0.77 -5.83
CA MET A 60 -6.15 -0.83 -6.11
C MET A 60 -5.86 -0.60 -7.61
N ILE A 61 -6.44 0.47 -8.16
CA ILE A 61 -6.27 0.87 -9.56
C ILE A 61 -4.78 0.96 -9.90
N GLN A 62 -4.41 0.46 -11.08
CA GLN A 62 -3.04 0.33 -11.56
C GLN A 62 -2.14 -0.49 -10.61
N GLY A 63 -2.71 -1.53 -9.99
CA GLY A 63 -2.03 -2.36 -9.00
C GLY A 63 -1.51 -1.57 -7.79
N SER A 64 -2.12 -0.42 -7.46
CA SER A 64 -1.67 0.44 -6.37
C SER A 64 -2.03 -0.16 -5.01
N ILE A 65 -1.12 -0.98 -4.48
CA ILE A 65 -1.29 -1.70 -3.20
C ILE A 65 -1.51 -0.81 -1.98
N LYS A 66 -1.19 0.48 -2.07
CA LYS A 66 -1.39 1.46 -1.00
C LYS A 66 -2.49 2.48 -1.30
N GLN A 67 -3.23 2.28 -2.40
CA GLN A 67 -4.34 3.11 -2.88
C GLN A 67 -3.95 4.60 -3.10
N GLY A 68 -4.09 5.08 -4.33
CA GLY A 68 -3.55 6.39 -4.75
C GLY A 68 -2.08 6.35 -5.16
N ALA A 69 -1.55 7.48 -5.61
CA ALA A 69 -0.18 7.60 -6.07
C ALA A 69 0.83 7.74 -4.92
N TYR A 70 2.11 7.69 -5.28
CA TYR A 70 3.26 7.92 -4.40
C TYR A 70 4.10 9.05 -5.01
N ASP A 71 3.44 10.17 -5.26
CA ASP A 71 4.03 11.42 -5.71
C ASP A 71 3.88 12.50 -4.63
N SER A 72 4.49 13.67 -4.85
CA SER A 72 4.49 14.77 -3.89
C SER A 72 3.10 15.30 -3.52
N LEU A 73 2.09 15.10 -4.38
CA LEU A 73 0.71 15.55 -4.14
C LEU A 73 -0.12 14.51 -3.40
N GLN A 74 0.30 13.25 -3.35
CA GLN A 74 -0.40 12.15 -2.65
C GLN A 74 0.46 11.44 -1.61
N MET A 75 1.38 12.16 -0.96
CA MET A 75 2.23 11.64 0.11
C MET A 75 2.21 12.52 1.37
N GLY A 76 2.61 11.94 2.49
CA GLY A 76 2.66 12.63 3.77
C GLY A 76 1.28 13.12 4.20
N TYR A 77 1.19 14.38 4.61
CA TYR A 77 -0.06 15.01 5.03
C TYR A 77 -1.08 15.14 3.89
N ASN A 78 -0.62 15.20 2.64
CA ASN A 78 -1.48 15.28 1.45
C ASN A 78 -2.10 13.93 1.07
N ARG A 79 -2.06 12.93 1.95
CA ARG A 79 -2.54 11.58 1.68
C ARG A 79 -3.91 11.36 2.35
N PRO A 80 -5.01 11.10 1.61
CA PRO A 80 -5.08 10.83 0.16
C PRO A 80 -5.05 12.10 -0.73
N ASN A 81 -5.49 13.23 -0.19
CA ASN A 81 -5.46 14.56 -0.79
C ASN A 81 -5.56 15.61 0.33
N GLU A 82 -5.46 16.89 -0.03
CA GLU A 82 -5.54 18.02 0.91
C GLU A 82 -6.92 18.20 1.58
N GLU A 83 -7.98 17.67 0.99
CA GLU A 83 -9.34 17.75 1.54
C GLU A 83 -9.57 16.76 2.70
N CYS A 84 -8.64 15.81 2.89
CA CYS A 84 -8.73 14.79 3.93
C CYS A 84 -7.60 14.89 4.97
N PRO A 85 -7.38 16.06 5.61
CA PRO A 85 -6.28 16.23 6.55
C PRO A 85 -6.50 15.38 7.80
N ASN A 86 -5.41 14.81 8.34
CA ASN A 86 -5.41 14.09 9.61
C ASN A 86 -6.58 13.11 9.76
N HIS A 87 -6.80 12.24 8.76
CA HIS A 87 -7.84 11.20 8.77
C HIS A 87 -9.31 11.68 8.73
N ARG A 88 -9.58 12.99 8.77
CA ARG A 88 -10.93 13.54 8.59
C ARG A 88 -11.27 13.60 7.10
N THR A 89 -12.54 13.47 6.75
CA THR A 89 -13.04 13.71 5.38
C THR A 89 -13.96 14.93 5.36
N PRO A 90 -14.29 15.50 4.18
CA PRO A 90 -15.28 16.57 4.07
C PRO A 90 -16.69 16.16 4.52
N ILE A 91 -16.96 14.85 4.63
CA ILE A 91 -18.24 14.32 5.09
C ILE A 91 -18.18 14.15 6.61
N LYS A 92 -19.11 14.81 7.30
CA LYS A 92 -19.22 14.74 8.77
C LYS A 92 -19.35 13.28 9.25
N ASN A 93 -18.56 12.93 10.27
CA ASN A 93 -18.51 11.59 10.87
C ASN A 93 -18.04 10.47 9.92
N LEU A 94 -17.38 10.81 8.80
CA LEU A 94 -16.70 9.88 7.93
C LEU A 94 -15.19 10.11 8.00
N TYR A 95 -14.44 9.03 8.22
CA TYR A 95 -13.00 9.07 8.47
C TYR A 95 -12.26 8.10 7.55
N ILE A 96 -10.95 8.35 7.34
CA ILE A 96 -10.08 7.50 6.53
C ILE A 96 -8.88 6.98 7.31
N GLY A 97 -8.78 5.65 7.44
CA GLY A 97 -7.73 4.97 8.21
C GLY A 97 -7.02 3.83 7.48
N GLY A 98 -7.03 3.86 6.15
CA GLY A 98 -6.41 2.85 5.30
C GLY A 98 -4.98 3.18 4.89
N ALA A 99 -4.38 2.35 4.04
CA ALA A 99 -3.06 2.63 3.46
C ALA A 99 -3.03 3.89 2.55
N SER A 100 -4.21 4.38 2.16
CA SER A 100 -4.44 5.65 1.44
C SER A 100 -4.43 6.88 2.33
N SER A 101 -4.22 6.78 3.64
CA SER A 101 -4.02 7.94 4.53
C SER A 101 -2.60 7.93 5.09
N TYR A 102 -2.15 9.08 5.62
CA TYR A 102 -0.91 9.17 6.39
C TYR A 102 -0.84 8.09 7.49
N PRO A 103 0.33 7.51 7.82
CA PRO A 103 1.64 7.62 7.19
C PRO A 103 1.82 6.74 5.93
N GLY A 104 0.77 6.06 5.49
CA GLY A 104 0.76 5.14 4.35
C GLY A 104 0.60 3.67 4.78
N GLY A 105 0.81 2.76 3.84
CA GLY A 105 0.68 1.31 4.07
C GLY A 105 1.88 0.66 4.80
N LEU A 106 2.03 -0.67 4.63
CA LEU A 106 3.07 -1.56 5.23
C LEU A 106 2.77 -2.16 6.62
N VAL A 107 1.50 -2.31 6.99
CA VAL A 107 1.10 -2.98 8.26
C VAL A 107 1.80 -2.37 9.49
N ILE A 108 1.93 -1.05 9.50
CA ILE A 108 2.60 -0.29 10.57
C ILE A 108 1.62 0.26 11.62
N PHE A 109 0.32 -0.07 11.51
CA PHE A 109 -0.76 0.39 12.39
C PHE A 109 -0.99 1.92 12.49
N GLY A 110 -0.14 2.75 11.86
CA GLY A 110 -0.19 4.20 11.96
C GLY A 110 -1.52 4.81 11.53
N ALA A 111 -2.05 4.41 10.37
CA ALA A 111 -3.31 4.98 9.88
C ALA A 111 -4.51 4.65 10.78
N GLY A 112 -4.55 3.42 11.31
CA GLY A 112 -5.57 3.00 12.27
C GLY A 112 -5.46 3.76 13.59
N TYR A 113 -4.24 3.90 14.12
CA TYR A 113 -3.97 4.68 15.33
C TYR A 113 -4.38 6.15 15.16
N GLY A 114 -3.97 6.81 14.08
CA GLY A 114 -4.32 8.20 13.81
C GLY A 114 -5.83 8.39 13.69
N THR A 115 -6.50 7.51 12.94
CA THR A 115 -7.97 7.55 12.80
C THR A 115 -8.69 7.35 14.12
N ALA A 116 -8.27 6.39 14.95
CA ALA A 116 -8.89 6.14 16.25
C ALA A 116 -8.78 7.36 17.19
N ASN A 117 -7.63 8.05 17.18
CA ASN A 117 -7.46 9.28 17.98
C ASN A 117 -8.39 10.39 17.51
N VAL A 118 -8.50 10.59 16.20
CA VAL A 118 -9.34 11.63 15.59
C VAL A 118 -10.82 11.36 15.85
N VAL A 119 -11.26 10.11 15.75
CA VAL A 119 -12.63 9.70 16.09
C VAL A 119 -12.93 9.94 17.57
N ALA A 120 -12.01 9.57 18.46
CA ALA A 120 -12.19 9.80 19.90
C ALA A 120 -12.28 11.29 20.25
N GLU A 121 -11.44 12.12 19.62
CA GLU A 121 -11.47 13.58 19.78
C GLU A 121 -12.81 14.17 19.31
N ASP A 122 -13.25 13.83 18.10
CA ASP A 122 -14.49 14.37 17.53
C ASP A 122 -15.74 13.94 18.31
N LEU A 123 -15.72 12.75 18.91
CA LEU A 123 -16.83 12.22 19.71
C LEU A 123 -16.74 12.58 21.21
N GLY A 124 -15.64 13.19 21.66
CA GLY A 124 -15.41 13.50 23.07
C GLY A 124 -15.29 12.26 23.95
N VAL A 125 -14.72 11.18 23.43
CA VAL A 125 -14.55 9.90 24.14
C VAL A 125 -13.16 9.85 24.79
N ASP A 126 -13.12 9.46 26.06
CA ASP A 126 -11.85 9.24 26.76
C ASP A 126 -11.07 8.08 26.13
N LYS A 127 -9.82 8.34 25.76
CA LYS A 127 -8.93 7.34 25.19
C LYS A 127 -8.39 6.44 26.30
N TRP A 128 -8.74 5.17 26.26
CA TRP A 128 -8.21 4.15 27.18
C TRP A 128 -6.87 3.56 26.74
N TRP A 129 -6.41 3.89 25.52
CA TRP A 129 -5.13 3.45 25.00
C TRP A 129 -4.05 4.54 25.16
N PRO A 130 -2.82 4.18 25.54
CA PRO A 130 -1.70 5.11 25.59
C PRO A 130 -1.18 5.46 24.20
N GLU A 131 -0.41 6.55 24.11
CA GLU A 131 0.40 6.83 22.92
C GLU A 131 1.56 5.81 22.84
N PRO A 132 1.82 5.17 21.68
CA PRO A 132 2.90 4.20 21.56
C PRO A 132 4.28 4.82 21.84
N GLU A 133 5.15 4.11 22.56
CA GLU A 133 6.47 4.62 22.98
C GLU A 133 7.33 5.14 21.81
N HIS A 134 7.28 4.47 20.66
CA HIS A 134 8.02 4.89 19.47
C HIS A 134 7.50 6.20 18.87
N VAL A 135 6.21 6.50 19.03
CA VAL A 135 5.59 7.79 18.63
C VAL A 135 6.05 8.89 19.60
N ILE A 136 6.02 8.62 20.90
CA ILE A 136 6.54 9.54 21.93
C ILE A 136 8.00 9.90 21.65
N ALA A 137 8.84 8.88 21.42
CA ALA A 137 10.26 9.05 21.12
C ALA A 137 10.51 9.81 19.81
N ALA A 138 9.69 9.59 18.77
CA ALA A 138 9.79 10.31 17.52
C ALA A 138 9.39 11.79 17.67
N ARG A 139 8.33 12.10 18.44
CA ARG A 139 7.93 13.48 18.74
C ARG A 139 8.99 14.22 19.56
N ALA A 140 9.61 13.55 20.54
CA ALA A 140 10.73 14.11 21.31
C ALA A 140 11.95 14.48 20.43
N LYS A 141 12.08 13.85 19.25
CA LYS A 141 13.11 14.15 18.25
C LYS A 141 12.67 15.20 17.22
N GLY A 142 11.49 15.80 17.37
CA GLY A 142 10.95 16.82 16.46
C GLY A 142 10.44 16.27 15.13
N MET A 143 10.11 14.97 15.05
CA MET A 143 9.50 14.42 13.84
C MET A 143 8.06 14.93 13.71
N PRO A 144 7.64 15.38 12.51
CA PRO A 144 6.25 15.76 12.25
C PRO A 144 5.42 14.46 12.15
N LEU A 145 4.71 14.13 13.24
CA LEU A 145 3.85 12.95 13.36
C LEU A 145 2.38 13.32 13.26
#